data_AF-A0AAP0R1B1-F1
#
_entry.id   AF-A0AAP0R1B1-F1
#
_cell.length_a   1.000
_cell.length_b   1.000
_cell.length_c   1.000
_cell.angle_alpha   90.00
_cell.angle_beta   90.00
_cell.angle_gamma   90.00
#
_symmetry.space_group_name_H-M   'P 1'
#
loop_
_entity.id
_entity.type
_entity.pdbx_description
1 polymer ?
#
loop_
_entity_poly.entity_id
_entity_poly.type
_entity_poly.pdbx_seq_one_letter_code
_entity_poly.pdbx_strand_id
1 'polypeptide(L)'
;MIAKGCSTVNACYPLICDIKGLMDRNWRVVLHHVYRESNNAADFMASHALKLPLGVHIFAFPPPEISTWLLYDGLGISIPHRVIA
;
A
#
# COMPACT_ATOMS: atom_id res chain seq x y z
N MET A 1 15.67 12.96 4.56
CA MET A 1 15.24 14.31 4.13
C MET A 1 13.85 14.12 3.52
N ILE A 2 12.75 14.69 4.01
CA ILE A 2 12.49 16.08 4.42
C ILE A 2 11.67 16.06 5.73
N ALA A 3 12.13 16.76 6.78
CA ALA A 3 11.38 17.00 8.01
C ALA A 3 10.83 18.43 8.00
N LYS A 4 9.83 18.69 7.17
CA LYS A 4 8.84 19.74 7.45
C LYS A 4 7.51 19.01 7.56
N GLY A 5 6.91 19.05 8.75
CA GLY A 5 5.61 18.42 8.99
C GLY A 5 4.57 18.88 7.98
N CYS A 6 3.60 18.02 7.67
CA CYS A 6 2.52 18.35 6.76
C CYS A 6 1.70 19.54 7.32
N SER A 7 1.42 20.53 6.48
CA SER A 7 0.61 21.68 6.84
C SER A 7 -0.82 21.26 7.19
N THR A 8 -1.44 21.89 8.19
CA THR A 8 -2.82 21.58 8.63
C THR A 8 -3.87 21.86 7.56
N VAL A 9 -3.54 22.69 6.57
CA VAL A 9 -4.42 23.00 5.42
C VAL A 9 -4.30 21.98 4.28
N ASN A 10 -3.37 21.03 4.36
CA ASN A 10 -3.19 20.02 3.33
C ASN A 10 -4.29 18.94 3.43
N ALA A 11 -4.87 18.54 2.29
CA ALA A 11 -5.92 17.51 2.24
C ALA A 11 -5.51 16.17 2.86
N CYS A 12 -4.21 15.85 2.92
CA CYS A 12 -3.69 14.63 3.52
C CYS A 12 -3.40 14.77 5.03
N TYR A 13 -3.57 15.94 5.64
CA TYR A 13 -3.30 16.14 7.07
C TYR A 13 -4.10 15.18 7.96
N PRO A 14 -5.42 14.97 7.76
CA PRO A 14 -6.18 14.01 8.57
C PRO A 14 -5.63 12.59 8.47
N LEU A 15 -5.28 12.13 7.26
CA LEU A 15 -4.69 10.81 7.03
C LEU A 15 -3.37 10.63 7.79
N ILE A 16 -2.53 11.67 7.86
CA ILE A 16 -1.27 11.61 8.61
C ILE A 16 -1.54 11.50 10.12
N CYS A 17 -2.54 12.21 10.64
CA CYS A 17 -2.95 12.09 12.04
C CYS A 17 -3.44 10.67 12.35
N ASP A 18 -4.26 10.08 11.47
CA ASP A 18 -4.76 8.71 11.64
C ASP A 18 -3.62 7.69 11.62
N ILE A 19 -2.67 7.81 10.69
CA ILE A 19 -1.48 6.93 10.63
C ILE A 19 -0.67 7.02 11.92
N LYS A 20 -0.42 8.22 12.44
CA LYS A 20 0.28 8.41 13.72
C LYS A 20 -0.48 7.77 14.88
N GLY A 21 -1.80 7.97 14.94
CA GLY A 21 -2.65 7.34 15.95
C GLY A 21 -2.67 5.81 15.86
N LEU A 22 -2.54 5.25 14.65
CA LEU A 22 -2.34 3.81 14.47
C LEU A 22 -0.96 3.39 14.98
N MET A 23 0.10 4.11 14.66
CA MET A 23 1.47 3.78 15.10
C MET A 23 1.64 3.81 16.62
N ASP A 24 0.94 4.70 17.33
CA ASP A 24 1.04 4.88 18.78
C ASP A 24 0.26 3.84 19.61
N ARG A 25 -0.43 2.89 18.95
CA ARG A 25 -1.14 1.80 19.66
C ARG A 25 -0.15 0.83 20.32
N ASN A 26 -0.67 -0.03 21.20
CA ASN A 26 0.12 -1.06 21.87
C ASN A 26 0.48 -2.26 20.95
N TRP A 27 1.22 -1.98 19.88
CA TRP A 27 1.74 -2.95 18.92
C TRP A 27 3.08 -2.47 18.36
N ARG A 28 3.87 -3.38 17.78
CA ARG A 28 5.15 -3.03 17.17
C ARG A 28 4.97 -2.74 15.68
N VAL A 29 5.15 -1.48 15.29
CA VAL A 29 5.10 -1.04 13.89
C VAL A 29 6.49 -0.58 13.46
N VAL A 30 6.92 -1.01 12.27
CA VAL A 30 8.14 -0.51 11.62
C VAL A 30 7.78 -0.07 10.21
N LEU A 31 8.18 1.15 9.84
CA LEU A 31 8.01 1.67 8.49
C LEU A 31 9.28 1.46 7.68
N HIS A 32 9.15 0.76 6.57
CA HIS A 32 10.22 0.58 5.59
C HIS A 32 9.77 1.16 4.25
N HIS A 33 10.66 1.87 3.60
CA HIS A 33 10.47 2.24 2.21
C HIS A 33 10.81 1.05 1.33
N VAL A 34 9.88 0.64 0.48
CA VAL A 34 10.07 -0.39 -0.54
C VAL A 34 9.77 0.21 -1.91
N TYR A 35 10.48 -0.23 -2.94
CA TYR A 35 10.14 0.14 -4.30
C TYR A 35 8.76 -0.43 -4.63
N ARG A 36 7.94 0.35 -5.35
CA ARG A 36 6.60 -0.08 -5.76
C ARG A 36 6.63 -1.40 -6.52
N GLU A 37 7.66 -1.59 -7.34
CA GLU A 37 7.91 -2.77 -8.17
C GLU A 37 8.18 -4.03 -7.33
N SER A 38 8.50 -3.87 -6.04
CA SER A 38 8.76 -4.95 -5.08
C SER A 38 7.57 -5.22 -4.14
N ASN A 39 6.46 -4.49 -4.29
CA ASN A 39 5.24 -4.64 -3.49
C ASN A 39 4.03 -4.86 -4.41
N ASN A 40 4.15 -5.88 -5.26
CA ASN A 40 3.24 -6.11 -6.38
C ASN A 40 1.85 -6.52 -5.91
N ALA A 41 1.74 -7.29 -4.82
CA ALA A 41 0.45 -7.71 -4.29
C ALA A 41 -0.36 -6.52 -3.76
N ALA A 42 0.29 -5.56 -3.10
CA ALA A 42 -0.37 -4.34 -2.65
C ALA A 42 -0.82 -3.46 -3.83
N ASP A 43 0.03 -3.32 -4.86
CA ASP A 43 -0.31 -2.55 -6.06
C ASP A 43 -1.47 -3.19 -6.86
N PHE A 44 -1.45 -4.52 -6.97
CA PHE A 44 -2.54 -5.30 -7.54
C PHE A 44 -3.84 -5.06 -6.77
N MET A 45 -3.83 -5.17 -5.43
CA MET A 45 -5.04 -4.99 -4.62
C MET A 45 -5.59 -3.56 -4.67
N ALA A 46 -4.72 -2.55 -4.69
CA ALA A 46 -5.13 -1.16 -4.88
C ALA A 46 -5.81 -0.95 -6.25
N SER A 47 -5.25 -1.55 -7.31
CA SER A 47 -5.81 -1.52 -8.66
C SER A 47 -7.11 -2.33 -8.78
N HIS A 48 -7.19 -3.46 -8.10
CA HIS A 48 -8.37 -4.32 -8.06
C HIS A 48 -9.54 -3.62 -7.35
N ALA A 49 -9.26 -2.88 -6.26
CA ALA A 49 -10.27 -2.12 -5.54
C ALA A 49 -10.99 -1.08 -6.40
N LEU A 50 -10.33 -0.51 -7.41
CA LEU A 50 -10.95 0.44 -8.35
C LEU A 50 -12.04 -0.18 -9.24
N LYS A 51 -12.07 -1.52 -9.35
CA LYS A 51 -13.08 -2.26 -10.11
C LYS A 51 -14.31 -2.60 -9.28
N LEU A 52 -14.27 -2.35 -7.96
CA LEU A 52 -15.33 -2.67 -7.04
C LEU A 52 -16.19 -1.43 -6.75
N PRO A 53 -17.47 -1.60 -6.35
CA PRO A 53 -18.27 -0.49 -5.84
C PRO A 53 -17.61 0.19 -4.65
N LEU A 54 -17.91 1.47 -4.41
CA LEU A 54 -17.43 2.16 -3.22
C LEU A 54 -17.90 1.43 -1.95
N GLY A 55 -16.96 1.07 -1.08
CA GLY A 55 -17.25 0.38 0.17
C GLY A 55 -16.08 -0.43 0.68
N VAL A 56 -16.32 -1.18 1.75
CA VAL A 56 -15.36 -2.15 2.31
C VAL A 56 -15.70 -3.53 1.76
N HIS A 57 -14.74 -4.15 1.09
CA HIS A 57 -14.88 -5.49 0.52
C HIS A 57 -13.93 -6.44 1.24
N ILE A 58 -14.48 -7.46 1.88
CA ILE A 58 -13.72 -8.47 2.62
C ILE A 58 -13.79 -9.78 1.84
N PHE A 59 -12.62 -10.30 1.49
CA PHE A 59 -12.49 -11.57 0.78
C PHE A 59 -12.18 -12.69 1.77
N ALA A 60 -13.05 -13.72 1.84
CA ALA A 60 -12.78 -14.90 2.66
C ALA A 60 -11.62 -15.75 2.10
N PHE A 61 -11.38 -15.66 0.79
CA PHE A 61 -10.29 -16.30 0.08
C PHE A 61 -9.61 -15.29 -0.84
N PRO A 62 -8.29 -15.37 -1.05
CA PRO A 62 -7.59 -14.46 -1.95
C PRO A 62 -8.18 -14.57 -3.37
N PRO A 63 -8.40 -13.43 -4.07
CA PRO A 63 -8.72 -13.45 -5.50
C PRO A 63 -7.66 -14.26 -6.26
N PRO A 64 -8.01 -15.20 -7.16
CA PRO A 64 -7.06 -16.09 -7.81
C PRO A 64 -5.85 -15.36 -8.42
N GLU A 65 -6.09 -14.18 -8.97
CA GLU A 65 -5.12 -13.33 -9.65
C GLU A 65 -4.04 -12.76 -8.72
N ILE A 66 -4.25 -12.75 -7.40
CA ILE A 66 -3.23 -12.25 -6.44
C ILE A 66 -2.11 -13.27 -6.19
N SER A 67 -2.37 -14.55 -6.42
CA SER A 67 -1.48 -15.65 -6.00
C SER A 67 -0.07 -15.51 -6.58
N THR A 68 0.04 -15.14 -7.85
CA THR A 68 1.32 -14.91 -8.53
C THR A 68 2.08 -13.72 -7.93
N TRP A 69 1.37 -12.64 -7.58
CA TRP A 69 1.98 -11.45 -6.99
C TRP A 69 2.51 -11.72 -5.58
N LEU A 70 1.79 -12.50 -4.78
CA LEU A 70 2.26 -12.94 -3.46
C LEU A 70 3.52 -13.81 -3.56
N LEU A 71 3.59 -14.70 -4.56
CA LEU A 71 4.79 -15.50 -4.81
C LEU A 71 5.98 -14.60 -5.18
N TYR A 72 5.77 -13.62 -6.05
CA TYR A 72 6.83 -12.69 -6.48
C TYR A 72 7.34 -11.82 -5.34
N ASP A 73 6.44 -11.25 -4.54
CA ASP A 73 6.82 -10.46 -3.36
C ASP A 73 7.60 -11.33 -2.36
N GLY A 74 7.17 -12.58 -2.14
CA GLY A 74 7.87 -13.54 -1.28
C GLY A 74 9.26 -13.95 -1.79
N LEU A 75 9.47 -13.94 -3.11
CA LEU A 75 10.77 -14.20 -3.75
C LEU A 75 11.63 -12.93 -3.91
N GLY A 76 11.12 -11.75 -3.55
CA GLY A 76 11.79 -10.47 -3.76
C GLY A 76 11.90 -10.05 -5.23
N ILE A 77 11.05 -10.61 -6.10
CA ILE A 77 11.03 -10.28 -7.52
C ILE A 77 10.47 -8.88 -7.68
N SER A 78 11.23 -8.01 -8.33
CA SER A 78 10.79 -6.67 -8.69
C SER A 78 10.50 -6.59 -10.17
N ILE A 79 9.28 -6.19 -10.56
CA ILE A 79 8.90 -6.10 -11.97
C ILE A 79 8.91 -4.63 -12.40
N PRO A 80 9.83 -4.22 -13.30
CA PRO A 80 9.86 -2.85 -13.78
C PRO A 80 8.57 -2.56 -14.57
N HIS A 81 7.92 -1.44 -14.24
CA HIS A 81 6.86 -0.93 -15.10
C HIS A 81 7.51 -0.39 -16.37
N ARG A 82 7.07 -0.89 -17.53
CA ARG A 82 7.52 -0.40 -18.83
C ARG A 82 7.14 1.08 -18.95
N VAL A 83 8.12 1.98 -18.80
CA VAL A 83 7.98 3.38 -19.20
C VAL A 83 7.97 3.39 -20.72
N ILE A 84 6.80 3.58 -21.32
CA ILE A 84 6.71 3.87 -22.75
C ILE A 84 7.10 5.35 -22.87
N ALA A 85 8.31 5.60 -23.37
CA ALA A 85 8.78 6.93 -23.73
C ALA A 85 8.07 7.44 -25.00
#